data_AF-A0A926NHA9-F1
#
_entry.id   AF-A0A926NHA9-F1
#
_cell.length_a   1.000
_cell.length_b   1.000
_cell.length_c   1.000
_cell.angle_alpha   90.00
_cell.angle_beta   90.00
_cell.angle_gamma   90.00
#
_symmetry.space_group_name_H-M   'P 1'
#
loop_
_entity.id
_entity.type
_entity.pdbx_description
1 polymer ?
#
loop_
_entity_poly.entity_id
_entity_poly.type
_entity_poly.pdbx_seq_one_letter_code
_entity_poly.pdbx_strand_id
1 'polypeptide(L)' 'MEKSPIVICPNCSSQETIGKVLTAQSNQNVIFTCHSCGYQLKNIKTSKG' A
#
# COMPACT_ATOMS: atom_id res chain seq x y z
N MET A 1 18.49 10.46 -7.76
CA MET A 1 17.07 10.87 -7.72
C MET A 1 16.25 9.62 -7.38
N GLU A 2 15.86 9.48 -6.12
CA GLU A 2 15.13 8.30 -5.64
C GLU A 2 13.68 8.37 -6.13
N LYS A 3 13.29 7.47 -7.04
CA LYS A 3 11.89 7.33 -7.47
C LYS A 3 11.15 6.57 -6.37
N SER A 4 10.40 7.27 -5.52
CA SER A 4 9.49 6.61 -4.59
C SER A 4 8.46 5.78 -5.38
N PRO A 5 8.22 4.50 -5.02
CA PRO A 5 7.26 3.68 -5.73
C PRO A 5 5.87 4.30 -5.68
N ILE A 6 5.16 4.28 -6.81
CA ILE A 6 3.75 4.68 -6.89
C ILE A 6 2.93 3.39 -6.88
N VAL A 7 1.88 3.36 -6.05
CA VAL A 7 0.92 2.28 -5.97
C VAL A 7 -0.36 2.72 -6.64
N ILE A 8 -0.91 1.85 -7.48
CA ILE A 8 -2.20 2.06 -8.13
C ILE A 8 -3.25 1.29 -7.35
N CYS A 9 -4.29 1.97 -6.89
CA CYS A 9 -5.40 1.34 -6.20
C CYS A 9 -6.16 0.41 -7.16
N PRO A 10 -6.36 -0.88 -6.83
CA PRO A 10 -7.10 -1.80 -7.70
C PRO A 10 -8.61 -1.52 -7.77
N ASN A 11 -9.15 -0.71 -6.86
CA ASN A 11 -10.58 -0.42 -6.78
C ASN A 11 -10.99 0.83 -7.58
N CYS A 12 -10.21 1.91 -7.49
CA CYS A 12 -10.54 3.18 -8.12
C CYS A 12 -9.45 3.72 -9.05
N SER A 13 -8.38 2.94 -9.28
CA SER A 13 -7.24 3.30 -10.13
C SER A 13 -6.49 4.57 -9.72
N SER A 14 -6.71 5.06 -8.50
CA SER A 14 -5.99 6.22 -7.96
C SER A 14 -4.51 5.88 -7.74
N GLN A 15 -3.63 6.85 -8.01
CA GLN A 15 -2.19 6.70 -7.93
C GLN A 15 -1.67 7.48 -6.73
N GLU A 16 -1.03 6.79 -5.79
CA GLU A 16 -0.44 7.42 -4.61
C GLU A 16 0.94 6.85 -4.32
N THR A 17 1.80 7.64 -3.67
CA THR A 17 3.13 7.18 -3.26
C THR A 17 3.00 6.07 -2.21
N ILE A 18 3.79 5.00 -2.36
CA ILE A 18 3.76 3.82 -1.48
C ILE A 18 3.88 4.16 0.00
N GLY A 19 4.70 5.16 0.35
CA GLY A 19 4.89 5.60 1.74
C GLY A 19 3.68 6.31 2.36
N LYS A 20 2.70 6.75 1.54
CA LYS A 20 1.44 7.35 2.03
C LYS A 20 0.35 6.30 2.26
N VAL A 21 0.37 5.22 1.49
CA VAL A 21 -0.71 4.22 1.45
C VAL A 21 -0.36 2.92 2.16
N LEU A 22 0.92 2.59 2.31
CA LEU A 22 1.37 1.42 3.07
C LEU A 22 1.74 1.82 4.49
N THR A 23 1.05 1.20 5.45
CA THR A 23 1.46 1.18 6.84
C THR A 23 1.99 -0.22 7.16
N ALA A 24 3.30 -0.32 7.41
CA ALA A 24 3.93 -1.57 7.86
C ALA A 24 3.90 -1.63 9.40
N GLN A 25 3.35 -2.71 9.96
CA GLN A 25 3.45 -3.00 11.40
C GLN A 25 4.52 -4.07 11.65
N SER A 26 5.20 -3.97 12.79
CA SER A 26 6.31 -4.86 13.22
C SER A 26 5.97 -6.35 13.18
N ASN A 27 4.68 -6.69 13.20
CA ASN A 27 4.11 -8.02 13.30
C ASN A 27 3.70 -8.62 11.93
N GLN A 28 4.16 -8.04 10.81
CA GLN A 28 3.83 -8.44 9.43
C GLN A 28 2.35 -8.31 9.03
N ASN A 29 1.64 -7.29 9.53
CA ASN A 29 0.43 -6.80 8.89
C ASN A 29 0.75 -5.54 8.08
N VAL A 30 1.10 -5.73 6.81
CA VAL A 30 1.10 -4.62 5.85
C VAL A 30 -0.35 -4.29 5.54
N ILE A 31 -0.72 -3.04 5.81
CA ILE A 31 -2.03 -2.49 5.50
C ILE A 31 -1.85 -1.47 4.38
N PHE A 32 -2.40 -1.78 3.22
CA PHE A 32 -2.64 -0.79 2.17
C PHE A 32 -3.97 -0.10 2.44
N THR A 33 -3.98 1.23 2.44
CA THR A 33 -5.20 2.04 2.52
C THR A 33 -5.17 3.07 1.40
N CYS A 34 -6.20 3.06 0.55
CA CYS A 34 -6.39 4.08 -0.47
C CYS A 34 -7.19 5.24 0.09
N HIS A 35 -6.65 6.46 0.04
CA HIS A 35 -7.35 7.64 0.55
C HIS A 35 -8.44 8.16 -0.39
N SER A 36 -8.41 7.79 -1.67
CA SER A 36 -9.40 8.25 -2.66
C SER A 36 -10.74 7.53 -2.55
N CYS A 37 -10.74 6.22 -2.25
CA CYS A 37 -11.98 5.42 -2.18
C CYS A 37 -12.16 4.69 -0.84
N GLY A 38 -11.21 4.78 0.09
CA GLY A 38 -11.26 4.10 1.38
C GLY A 38 -10.95 2.59 1.33
N TYR A 39 -10.55 2.06 0.18
CA TYR A 39 -10.21 0.65 0.03
C TYR A 39 -9.04 0.25 0.93
N GLN A 40 -9.19 -0.81 1.71
CA GLN A 40 -8.17 -1.33 2.62
C GLN A 40 -7.81 -2.77 2.26
N LEU A 41 -6.52 -3.05 2.07
CA LEU A 41 -5.99 -4.40 1.91
C LEU A 41 -5.04 -4.70 3.06
N LYS A 42 -5.40 -5.67 3.90
CA LYS A 42 -4.63 -6.09 5.09
C LYS A 42 -4.05 -7.48 4.84
N ASN A 43 -3.04 -7.87 5.63
CA ASN A 43 -2.40 -9.18 5.52
C ASN A 43 -1.76 -9.43 4.14
N ILE A 44 -1.21 -8.39 3.51
CA ILE A 44 -0.44 -8.58 2.28
C ILE A 44 0.77 -9.44 2.65
N LYS A 45 0.70 -10.74 2.30
CA LYS A 45 1.82 -11.67 2.46
C LYS A 45 2.95 -11.17 1.56
N THR A 46 3.88 -10.42 2.14
CA THR A 46 5.16 -10.16 1.50
C THR A 46 5.96 -11.46 1.62
N SER A 47 6.02 -12.25 0.55
CA SER A 47 6.94 -13.38 0.47
C SER A 47 8.37 -12.85 0.57
N LYS A 48 8.93 -12.85 1.77
CA LYS A 48 10.38 -12.96 1.96
C LYS A 48 10.68 -14.45 1.99
N GLY A 49 10.95 -15.00 0.80
CA GLY A 49 11.47 -16.35 0.58
C GLY A 49 12.46 -16.25 -0.55
#